data_AF-A0A2G9T661-F1
#
_entry.id   AF-A0A2G9T661-F1
#
_cell.length_a   1.000
_cell.length_b   1.000
_cell.length_c   1.000
_cell.angle_alpha   90.00
_cell.angle_beta   90.00
_cell.angle_gamma   90.00
#
_symmetry.space_group_name_H-M   'P 1'
#
loop_
_entity.id
_entity.type
_entity.pdbx_description
1 polymer ?
#
loop_
_entity_poly.entity_id
_entity_poly.type
_entity_poly.pdbx_seq_one_letter_code
_entity_poly.pdbx_strand_id
1 'polypeptide(L)'
;MKRLILAAILVITLAGAHPRPNELPTMCSLCKDAVDVVARMLDKSLPEIEKIYVAECEVLFSFLPFFQVECQALAARDIPPIKRYLESGTAPKDVCHKLKAC
;
A
#
# COMPACT_ATOMS: atom_id res chain seq x y z
N MET A 1 -23.84 -50.78 19.86
CA MET A 1 -24.47 -49.79 20.76
C MET A 1 -23.40 -48.77 21.13
N LYS A 2 -23.15 -47.72 20.36
CA LYS A 2 -23.79 -46.41 20.52
C LYS A 2 -23.51 -45.62 19.23
N ARG A 3 -24.57 -45.29 18.50
CA ARG A 3 -24.52 -44.34 17.39
C ARG A 3 -24.30 -42.93 17.94
N LEU A 4 -23.91 -42.01 17.04
CA LEU A 4 -23.91 -40.54 17.18
C LEU A 4 -22.66 -40.07 17.95
N ILE A 5 -21.74 -39.31 17.36
CA ILE A 5 -21.96 -37.95 16.85
C ILE A 5 -21.08 -37.70 15.61
N LEU A 6 -21.74 -37.39 14.51
CA LEU A 6 -21.17 -36.76 13.32
C LEU A 6 -20.72 -35.35 13.72
N ALA A 7 -19.42 -35.13 13.94
CA ALA A 7 -18.87 -33.78 13.92
C ALA A 7 -18.71 -33.37 12.45
N ALA A 8 -19.79 -32.85 11.87
CA ALA A 8 -19.73 -32.06 10.65
C ALA A 8 -18.85 -30.83 10.95
N ILE A 9 -17.56 -30.93 10.64
CA ILE A 9 -16.70 -29.75 10.60
C ILE A 9 -17.19 -28.95 9.40
N LEU A 10 -18.00 -27.94 9.70
CA LEU A 10 -18.35 -26.85 8.80
C LEU A 10 -17.07 -26.39 8.12
N VAL A 11 -16.95 -26.66 6.82
CA VAL A 11 -16.02 -25.94 5.95
C VAL A 11 -16.56 -24.52 5.92
N ILE A 12 -16.09 -23.69 6.87
CA ILE A 12 -16.32 -22.26 6.83
C ILE A 12 -15.49 -21.77 5.64
N THR A 13 -16.13 -21.64 4.49
CA THR A 13 -15.59 -20.89 3.36
C THR A 13 -15.53 -19.42 3.74
N LEU A 14 -14.53 -19.04 4.54
CA LEU A 14 -14.09 -17.65 4.67
C LEU A 14 -13.25 -17.31 3.45
N ALA A 15 -13.93 -17.15 2.31
CA ALA A 15 -13.45 -16.28 1.26
C ALA A 15 -13.63 -14.84 1.74
N GLY A 16 -12.77 -14.41 2.66
CA GLY A 16 -12.85 -13.07 3.26
C GLY A 16 -11.97 -12.95 4.50
N ALA A 17 -10.88 -12.20 4.36
CA ALA A 17 -10.12 -11.57 5.42
C ALA A 17 -9.51 -12.48 6.51
N HIS A 18 -8.51 -13.28 6.14
CA HIS A 18 -7.38 -13.43 7.07
C HIS A 18 -6.58 -12.12 6.98
N PRO A 19 -6.33 -11.40 8.09
CA PRO A 19 -5.39 -10.28 8.07
C PRO A 19 -4.06 -10.83 7.57
N ARG A 20 -3.59 -10.37 6.40
CA ARG A 20 -2.25 -10.76 5.97
C ARG A 20 -1.27 -10.19 7.01
N PRO A 21 -0.18 -10.89 7.33
CA PRO A 21 0.75 -10.50 8.41
C PRO A 21 1.31 -9.07 8.34
N ASN A 22 1.13 -8.38 7.20
CA ASN A 22 1.66 -7.04 6.93
C ASN A 22 0.57 -5.97 6.70
N GLU A 23 -0.71 -6.29 6.90
CA GLU A 23 -1.83 -5.35 6.75
C GLU A 23 -2.02 -4.51 8.02
N LEU A 24 -0.99 -3.76 8.41
CA LEU A 24 -1.19 -2.70 9.40
C LEU A 24 -2.07 -1.62 8.72
N PRO A 25 -3.24 -1.26 9.27
CA PRO A 25 -4.18 -0.33 8.61
C PRO A 25 -3.52 0.98 8.16
N THR A 26 -2.50 1.44 8.90
CA THR A 26 -1.69 2.62 8.58
C THR A 26 -0.85 2.46 7.32
N MET A 27 -0.25 1.28 7.08
CA MET A 27 0.55 1.00 5.88
C MET A 27 -0.32 0.98 4.62
N CYS A 28 -1.54 0.42 4.72
CA CYS A 28 -2.49 0.42 3.63
C CYS A 28 -2.95 1.84 3.26
N SER A 29 -3.19 2.70 4.26
CA SER A 29 -3.54 4.12 4.03
C SER A 29 -2.40 4.86 3.34
N LEU A 30 -1.17 4.78 3.89
CA LEU A 30 -0.01 5.47 3.33
C LEU A 30 0.27 5.05 1.88
N CYS A 31 0.14 3.75 1.59
CA CYS A 31 0.26 3.27 0.21
C CYS A 31 -0.81 3.89 -0.71
N LYS A 32 -2.08 3.94 -0.26
CA LYS A 32 -3.16 4.51 -1.07
C LYS A 32 -2.92 6.00 -1.35
N ASP A 33 -2.48 6.74 -0.35
CA ASP A 33 -2.14 8.16 -0.50
C ASP A 33 -1.00 8.33 -1.54
N ALA A 34 0.05 7.51 -1.46
CA ALA A 34 1.13 7.51 -2.44
C ALA A 34 0.63 7.12 -3.84
N VAL A 35 -0.23 6.11 -3.97
CA VAL A 35 -0.84 5.71 -5.26
C VAL A 35 -1.64 6.85 -5.85
N ASP A 36 -2.44 7.56 -5.05
CA ASP A 36 -3.25 8.68 -5.50
C ASP A 36 -2.38 9.84 -6.00
N VAL A 37 -1.28 10.14 -5.30
CA VAL A 37 -0.28 11.12 -5.72
C VAL A 37 0.32 10.72 -7.08
N VAL A 38 0.81 9.49 -7.23
CA VAL A 38 1.43 9.02 -8.47
C VAL A 38 0.42 8.96 -9.63
N ALA A 39 -0.81 8.51 -9.37
CA ALA A 39 -1.86 8.39 -10.39
C ALA A 39 -2.23 9.72 -11.04
N ARG A 40 -2.21 10.82 -10.26
CA ARG A 40 -2.45 12.19 -10.78
C ARG A 40 -1.29 12.74 -11.61
N MET A 41 -0.14 12.07 -11.61
CA MET A 41 1.12 12.54 -12.18
C MET A 41 1.78 11.50 -13.09
N LEU A 42 1.00 10.59 -13.68
CA LEU A 42 1.55 9.51 -14.50
C LEU A 42 2.31 10.00 -15.73
N ASP A 43 1.98 11.18 -16.23
CA ASP A 43 2.66 11.88 -17.33
C ASP A 43 4.03 12.44 -16.95
N LYS A 44 4.32 12.58 -15.65
CA LYS A 44 5.60 13.11 -15.15
C LYS A 44 6.68 12.03 -15.11
N SER A 45 7.94 12.48 -15.16
CA SER A 45 9.08 11.59 -14.94
C SER A 45 9.14 11.13 -13.48
N LEU A 46 9.76 9.97 -13.24
CA LEU A 46 9.94 9.43 -11.89
C LEU A 46 10.62 10.43 -10.93
N PRO A 47 11.72 11.12 -11.30
CA PRO A 47 12.36 12.10 -10.42
C PRO A 47 11.47 13.30 -10.08
N GLU A 48 10.59 13.73 -10.99
CA GLU A 48 9.64 14.80 -10.69
C GLU A 48 8.62 14.38 -9.64
N ILE A 49 8.10 13.16 -9.75
CA ILE A 49 7.13 12.61 -8.80
C ILE A 49 7.78 12.43 -7.42
N GLU A 50 8.99 11.87 -7.37
CA GLU A 50 9.75 11.71 -6.12
C GLU A 50 9.99 13.07 -5.44
N LYS A 51 10.37 14.10 -6.21
CA LYS A 51 10.56 15.45 -5.68
C LYS A 51 9.28 16.04 -5.08
N ILE A 52 8.13 15.83 -5.74
CA ILE A 52 6.83 16.30 -5.26
C ILE A 52 6.44 15.55 -3.97
N TYR A 53 6.61 14.22 -3.96
CA TYR A 53 6.33 13.39 -2.79
C TYR A 53 7.18 13.80 -1.58
N VAL A 54 8.48 14.04 -1.78
CA VAL A 54 9.37 14.53 -0.72
C VAL A 54 8.89 15.87 -0.17
N ALA A 55 8.51 16.81 -1.04
CA ALA A 55 8.00 18.12 -0.60
C ALA A 55 6.71 18.00 0.24
N GLU A 56 5.75 17.16 -0.18
CA GLU A 56 4.53 16.93 0.59
C GLU A 56 4.82 16.24 1.92
N CYS A 57 5.70 15.24 1.92
CA CYS A 57 6.13 14.52 3.12
C CYS A 57 6.84 15.46 4.11
N GLU A 58 7.73 16.33 3.63
CA GLU A 58 8.42 17.33 4.46
C GLU A 58 7.45 18.32 5.10
N VAL A 59 6.41 18.77 4.38
CA VAL A 59 5.36 19.64 4.93
C VAL A 59 4.59 18.92 6.02
N LEU A 60 4.15 17.68 5.76
CA LEU A 60 3.39 16.86 6.70
C LEU A 60 4.18 16.57 7.99
N PHE A 61 5.48 16.32 7.88
CA PHE A 61 6.34 15.98 9.02
C PHE A 61 7.28 17.11 9.46
N SER A 62 6.99 18.34 9.08
CA SER A 62 7.80 19.54 9.38
C SER A 62 8.02 19.76 10.89
N PHE A 63 7.15 19.21 11.74
CA PHE A 63 7.24 19.25 13.20
C PHE A 63 8.19 18.20 13.79
N LEU A 64 8.69 17.24 13.01
CA LEU A 64 9.57 16.18 13.46
C LEU A 64 11.01 16.40 12.96
N PRO A 65 12.01 16.45 13.85
CA PRO A 65 13.40 16.54 13.43
C PRO A 65 13.81 15.26 12.69
N PHE A 66 14.69 15.40 11.68
CA PHE A 66 15.27 14.31 10.88
C PHE A 66 14.33 13.54 9.94
N PHE A 67 13.05 13.92 9.83
CA PHE A 67 12.11 13.22 8.94
C PHE A 67 12.38 13.43 7.44
N GLN A 68 13.17 14.43 7.09
CA GLN A 68 13.52 14.73 5.70
C GLN A 68 14.25 13.57 5.01
N VAL A 69 15.17 12.90 5.72
CA VAL A 69 15.90 11.73 5.21
C VAL A 69 14.96 10.56 4.99
N GLU A 70 14.00 10.36 5.89
CA GLU A 70 12.98 9.32 5.77
C GLU A 70 12.05 9.59 4.58
N CYS A 71 11.64 10.84 4.36
CA CYS A 71 10.83 11.20 3.19
C CYS A 71 11.54 10.87 1.86
N GLN A 72 12.85 11.13 1.78
CA GLN A 72 13.67 10.76 0.62
C GLN A 72 13.76 9.25 0.44
N ALA A 73 13.98 8.50 1.53
CA ALA A 73 14.04 7.04 1.50
C ALA A 73 12.70 6.42 1.07
N LEU A 74 11.58 6.96 1.57
CA LEU A 74 10.23 6.55 1.18
C LEU A 74 9.96 6.82 -0.30
N ALA A 75 10.32 8.02 -0.79
CA ALA A 75 10.15 8.36 -2.20
C ALA A 75 10.88 7.38 -3.12
N ALA A 76 12.17 7.15 -2.85
CA ALA A 76 13.01 6.26 -3.65
C ALA A 76 12.57 4.78 -3.57
N ARG A 77 11.95 4.36 -2.47
CA ARG A 77 11.49 2.99 -2.27
C ARG A 77 10.11 2.73 -2.89
N ASP A 78 9.17 3.64 -2.66
CA ASP A 78 7.74 3.36 -2.85
C ASP A 78 7.21 3.91 -4.18
N ILE A 79 7.72 5.04 -4.68
CA ILE A 79 7.24 5.65 -5.92
C ILE A 79 7.55 4.82 -7.19
N PRO A 80 8.77 4.29 -7.39
CA PRO A 80 9.08 3.52 -8.59
C PRO A 80 8.17 2.30 -8.84
N PRO A 81 7.92 1.41 -7.85
CA PRO A 81 7.03 0.27 -8.07
C PRO A 81 5.57 0.69 -8.26
N ILE A 82 5.10 1.74 -7.59
CA ILE A 82 3.75 2.29 -7.79
C ILE A 82 3.57 2.76 -9.23
N LYS A 83 4.49 3.60 -9.74
CA LYS A 83 4.43 4.13 -11.12
C LYS A 83 4.41 2.98 -12.13
N ARG A 84 5.28 1.99 -11.95
CA ARG A 84 5.33 0.80 -12.82
C ARG A 84 4.01 0.03 -12.86
N TYR A 85 3.36 -0.19 -11.71
CA TYR A 85 2.08 -0.89 -11.69
C TYR A 85 0.98 -0.11 -12.42
N LEU A 86 0.91 1.20 -12.19
CA LEU A 86 -0.07 2.06 -12.87
C LEU A 86 0.17 2.13 -14.38
N GLU A 87 1.43 2.27 -14.82
CA GLU A 87 1.79 2.24 -16.25
C GLU A 87 1.49 0.89 -16.92
N SER A 88 1.57 -0.20 -16.17
CA SER A 88 1.19 -1.54 -16.65
C SER A 88 -0.33 -1.76 -16.75
N GLY A 89 -1.14 -0.75 -16.45
CA GLY A 89 -2.60 -0.81 -16.49
C GLY A 89 -3.25 -1.38 -15.23
N THR A 90 -2.50 -1.52 -14.12
CA THR A 90 -3.10 -1.87 -12.83
C THR A 90 -3.97 -0.71 -12.36
N ALA A 91 -5.22 -0.99 -12.00
CA ALA A 91 -6.11 0.03 -11.45
C ALA A 91 -5.56 0.56 -10.11
N PRO A 92 -5.62 1.88 -9.82
CA PRO A 92 -5.07 2.46 -8.58
C PRO A 92 -5.47 1.72 -7.30
N LYS A 93 -6.75 1.36 -7.17
CA LYS A 93 -7.30 0.62 -6.02
C LYS A 93 -6.63 -0.74 -5.76
N ASP A 94 -6.02 -1.36 -6.77
CA ASP A 94 -5.43 -2.69 -6.70
C ASP A 94 -3.91 -2.66 -6.47
N VAL A 95 -3.27 -1.50 -6.64
CA VAL A 95 -1.81 -1.36 -6.53
C VAL A 95 -1.32 -1.74 -5.14
N CYS A 96 -1.95 -1.23 -4.08
CA CYS A 96 -1.53 -1.52 -2.71
C CYS A 96 -1.71 -2.99 -2.30
N HIS A 97 -2.72 -3.67 -2.85
CA HIS A 97 -2.88 -5.11 -2.68
C HIS A 97 -1.80 -5.91 -3.40
N LYS A 98 -1.33 -5.44 -4.58
CA LYS A 98 -0.19 -6.05 -5.29
C LYS A 98 1.13 -5.81 -4.57
N LEU A 99 1.29 -4.65 -3.94
CA LEU A 99 2.44 -4.29 -3.12
C LEU A 99 2.43 -4.95 -1.74
N LYS A 100 1.34 -5.66 -1.38
CA LYS A 100 1.15 -6.30 -0.07
C LYS A 100 1.18 -5.31 1.11
N ALA A 101 0.89 -4.03 0.84
CA ALA A 101 0.62 -3.01 1.86
C ALA A 101 -0.85 -3.06 2.32
N CYS A 102 -1.68 -3.67 1.47
CA CYS A 102 -3.01 -4.22 1.71
C CYS A 102 -3.03 -5.66 1.12
#